data_AF-A0A7G8BL94-F1
#
_entry.id   AF-A0A7G8BL94-F1
#
_cell.length_a   1.000
_cell.length_b   1.000
_cell.length_c   1.000
_cell.angle_alpha   90.00
_cell.angle_beta   90.00
_cell.angle_gamma   90.00
#
_symmetry.space_group_name_H-M   'P 1'
#
loop_
_entity.id
_entity.type
_entity.pdbx_description
1 polymer ?
#
loop_
_entity_poly.entity_id
_entity_poly.type
_entity_poly.pdbx_seq_one_letter_code
_entity_poly.pdbx_strand_id
1 'polypeptide(L)'
;MEEYPLTVQGIVMWLRSKASGLESRGVTLAGVQERHMHIPAAFGDFDSEQAMGRITAWTSGHVDFEVLRTSDGKDAFIRHEMISNLDAPALEIAFGKFLQKMMRPDEPI
;
A
#
# COMPACT_ATOMS: atom_id res chain seq x y z
N MET A 1 28.03 4.97 -1.99
CA MET A 1 26.55 5.08 -2.01
C MET A 1 26.03 3.75 -1.50
N GLU A 2 25.14 3.76 -0.52
CA GLU A 2 24.37 2.55 -0.21
C GLU A 2 23.55 2.19 -1.45
N GLU A 3 23.69 0.97 -1.93
CA GLU A 3 22.92 0.45 -3.05
C GLU A 3 21.62 -0.12 -2.46
N TYR A 4 20.53 0.64 -2.59
CA TYR A 4 19.23 0.20 -2.12
C TYR A 4 18.57 -0.76 -3.12
N PRO A 5 17.84 -1.79 -2.63
CA PRO A 5 17.23 -2.79 -3.49
C PRO A 5 16.13 -2.22 -4.40
N LEU A 6 15.48 -1.13 -3.98
CA LEU A 6 14.41 -0.49 -4.72
C LEU A 6 14.75 0.96 -5.07
N THR A 7 14.19 1.45 -6.18
CA THR A 7 14.24 2.87 -6.56
C THR A 7 12.92 3.55 -6.20
N VAL A 8 12.98 4.86 -5.89
CA VAL A 8 11.79 5.67 -5.63
C VAL A 8 10.83 5.61 -6.83
N GLN A 9 11.36 5.77 -8.05
CA GLN A 9 10.58 5.66 -9.28
C GLN A 9 9.92 4.28 -9.42
N GLY A 10 10.63 3.19 -9.12
CA GLY A 10 10.08 1.84 -9.13
C GLY A 10 8.88 1.71 -8.20
N ILE A 11 9.01 2.19 -6.96
CA ILE A 11 7.93 2.17 -5.96
C ILE A 11 6.72 2.97 -6.45
N VAL A 12 6.93 4.20 -6.95
CA VAL A 12 5.85 5.05 -7.46
C VAL A 12 5.12 4.40 -8.63
N MET A 13 5.86 3.80 -9.56
CA MET A 13 5.26 3.07 -10.69
C MET A 13 4.46 1.86 -10.21
N TRP A 14 4.99 1.11 -9.24
CA TRP A 14 4.28 -0.02 -8.64
C TRP A 14 2.97 0.43 -7.98
N LEU A 15 2.98 1.49 -7.17
CA LEU A 15 1.76 2.06 -6.56
C LEU A 15 0.73 2.48 -7.62
N ARG A 16 1.17 3.22 -8.65
CA ARG A 16 0.30 3.66 -9.75
C ARG A 16 -0.26 2.48 -10.55
N SER A 17 0.51 1.41 -10.73
CA SER A 17 0.05 0.20 -11.42
C SER A 17 -1.16 -0.43 -10.75
N LYS A 18 -1.31 -0.24 -9.42
CA LYS A 18 -2.40 -0.81 -8.65
C LYS A 18 -3.74 -0.14 -8.91
N ALA A 19 -3.78 1.05 -9.51
CA ALA A 19 -5.04 1.74 -9.82
C ALA A 19 -5.96 0.94 -10.74
N SER A 20 -5.40 0.15 -11.65
CA SER A 20 -6.17 -0.62 -12.62
C SER A 20 -7.04 -1.67 -11.92
N GLY A 21 -8.35 -1.58 -12.09
CA GLY A 21 -9.31 -2.55 -11.56
C GLY A 21 -9.67 -2.37 -10.07
N LEU A 22 -9.26 -1.27 -9.43
CA LEU A 22 -9.74 -0.94 -8.07
C LEU A 22 -11.19 -0.46 -8.07
N GLU A 23 -11.57 0.34 -9.07
CA GLU A 23 -12.92 0.93 -9.14
C GLU A 23 -14.01 -0.14 -9.18
N SER A 24 -13.79 -1.23 -9.94
CA SER A 24 -14.72 -2.37 -9.99
C SER A 24 -14.83 -3.14 -8.67
N ARG A 25 -13.92 -2.87 -7.72
CA ARG A 25 -13.90 -3.43 -6.36
C ARG A 25 -14.36 -2.41 -5.30
N GLY A 26 -14.77 -1.21 -5.70
CA GLY A 26 -15.18 -0.16 -4.77
C GLY A 26 -14.02 0.47 -3.98
N VAL A 27 -12.79 0.36 -4.50
CA VAL A 27 -11.60 0.99 -3.94
C VAL A 27 -11.06 2.00 -4.96
N THR A 28 -10.52 3.13 -4.50
CA THR A 28 -9.89 4.14 -5.36
C THR A 28 -8.48 4.41 -4.86
N LEU A 29 -7.51 4.55 -5.76
CA LEU A 29 -6.21 5.12 -5.42
C LEU A 29 -6.36 6.65 -5.41
N ALA A 30 -6.46 7.23 -4.22
CA ALA A 30 -6.70 8.65 -4.00
C ALA A 30 -5.48 9.51 -4.37
N GLY A 31 -4.27 8.98 -4.18
CA GLY A 31 -3.05 9.69 -4.52
C GLY A 31 -1.79 8.87 -4.35
N VAL A 32 -0.72 9.30 -5.02
CA VAL A 32 0.63 8.78 -4.81
C VAL A 32 1.56 9.96 -4.56
N GLN A 33 2.24 9.97 -3.43
CA GLN A 33 3.21 10.99 -3.08
C GLN A 33 4.61 10.40 -3.03
N GLU A 34 5.54 11.09 -3.68
CA GLU A 34 6.96 10.80 -3.68
C GLU A 34 7.69 11.68 -2.65
N ARG A 35 8.71 11.14 -1.99
CA ARG A 35 9.57 11.89 -1.07
C ARG A 35 11.03 11.55 -1.30
N HIS A 36 11.82 12.60 -1.52
CA HIS A 36 13.26 12.49 -1.84
C HIS A 36 14.20 12.80 -0.67
N MET A 37 13.70 13.40 0.42
CA MET A 37 14.59 13.91 1.49
C MET A 37 14.34 13.34 2.88
N HIS A 38 13.20 12.70 3.15
CA HIS A 38 12.88 12.13 4.46
C HIS A 38 12.00 10.88 4.30
N ILE A 39 12.61 9.72 4.53
CA ILE A 39 12.02 8.36 4.59
C ILE A 39 10.62 8.41 5.22
N PRO A 40 9.55 7.88 4.60
CA PRO A 40 9.47 6.92 3.48
C PRO A 40 9.75 7.47 2.08
N ALA A 41 10.00 6.59 1.11
CA ALA A 41 10.32 6.95 -0.28
C ALA A 41 9.07 7.34 -1.09
N ALA A 42 7.97 6.62 -0.90
CA ALA A 42 6.68 6.99 -1.44
C ALA A 42 5.54 6.38 -0.63
N PHE A 43 4.35 6.94 -0.78
CA PHE A 43 3.12 6.34 -0.27
C PHE A 43 1.97 6.48 -1.26
N GLY A 44 1.09 5.49 -1.25
CA GLY A 44 -0.18 5.50 -1.98
C GLY A 44 -1.33 5.51 -0.99
N ASP A 45 -2.23 6.48 -1.14
CA ASP A 45 -3.45 6.60 -0.34
C ASP A 45 -4.62 5.98 -1.11
N PHE A 46 -5.43 5.20 -0.41
CA PHE A 46 -6.55 4.45 -0.97
C PHE A 46 -7.82 4.73 -0.18
N ASP A 47 -8.94 4.85 -0.87
CA ASP A 47 -10.25 5.09 -0.25
C ASP A 47 -11.25 4.01 -0.70
N SER A 48 -12.17 3.66 0.19
CA SER A 48 -13.38 2.89 -0.10
C SER A 48 -14.55 3.47 0.69
N GLU A 49 -15.76 2.94 0.48
CA GLU A 49 -16.95 3.35 1.24
C GLU A 49 -16.79 3.15 2.75
N GLN A 50 -16.07 2.10 3.16
CA GLN A 50 -16.02 1.64 4.56
C GLN A 50 -14.62 1.77 5.20
N ALA A 51 -13.59 2.10 4.40
CA ALA A 51 -12.22 2.14 4.86
C ALA A 51 -11.38 3.19 4.13
N MET A 52 -10.34 3.65 4.83
CA MET A 52 -9.22 4.36 4.24
C MET A 52 -7.98 3.50 4.40
N GLY A 53 -7.06 3.56 3.45
CA GLY A 53 -5.84 2.78 3.50
C GLY A 53 -4.64 3.52 2.98
N ARG A 54 -3.46 3.12 3.46
CA ARG A 54 -2.19 3.64 3.01
C ARG A 54 -1.23 2.49 2.78
N ILE A 55 -0.48 2.59 1.68
CA ILE A 55 0.71 1.77 1.46
C ILE A 55 1.91 2.70 1.52
N THR A 56 2.83 2.43 2.44
CA THR A 56 4.07 3.20 2.60
C THR A 56 5.25 2.31 2.20
N ALA A 57 6.16 2.81 1.37
CA ALA A 57 7.29 2.02 0.88
C ALA A 57 8.61 2.78 0.95
N TRP A 58 9.69 2.04 1.24
CA TRP A 58 11.05 2.52 1.41
C TRP A 58 11.99 1.90 0.38
N THR A 59 13.00 2.65 -0.05
CA THR A 59 14.02 2.12 -0.98
C THR A 59 14.78 0.93 -0.40
N SER A 60 14.87 0.84 0.93
CA SER A 60 15.48 -0.29 1.65
C SER A 60 14.71 -1.60 1.55
N GLY A 61 13.49 -1.60 1.01
CA GLY A 61 12.66 -2.80 0.87
C GLY A 61 11.56 -2.96 1.92
N HIS A 62 11.44 -2.06 2.89
CA HIS A 62 10.28 -2.05 3.78
C HIS A 62 9.04 -1.59 3.03
N VAL A 63 7.91 -2.25 3.28
CA VAL A 63 6.58 -1.85 2.81
C VAL A 63 5.56 -2.08 3.91
N ASP A 64 4.82 -1.03 4.28
CA ASP A 64 3.72 -1.09 5.23
C ASP A 64 2.39 -0.96 4.51
N PHE A 65 1.42 -1.78 4.92
CA PHE A 65 0.03 -1.75 4.48
C PHE A 65 -0.86 -1.48 5.68
N GLU A 66 -1.64 -0.41 5.62
CA GLU A 66 -2.47 0.05 6.74
C GLU A 66 -3.89 0.30 6.24
N VAL A 67 -4.89 -0.18 6.97
CA VAL A 67 -6.31 0.07 6.69
C VAL A 67 -7.00 0.49 7.99
N LEU A 68 -7.73 1.60 7.92
CA LEU A 68 -8.57 2.14 8.99
C LEU A 68 -10.04 2.04 8.59
N ARG A 69 -10.90 1.71 9.54
CA ARG A 69 -12.36 1.84 9.36
C ARG A 69 -12.75 3.30 9.36
N THR A 70 -13.56 3.71 8.40
CA THR A 70 -14.09 5.08 8.36
C THR A 70 -15.11 5.34 9.47
N SER A 71 -15.80 4.29 9.95
CA SER A 71 -16.86 4.40 10.95
C SER A 71 -16.37 4.79 12.35
N ASP A 72 -15.18 4.32 12.76
CA ASP A 72 -14.64 4.57 14.09
C ASP A 72 -13.13 4.87 14.14
N GLY A 73 -12.46 4.93 12.99
CA GLY A 73 -11.04 5.25 12.87
C GLY A 73 -10.10 4.17 13.40
N LYS A 74 -10.60 2.98 13.77
CA LYS A 74 -9.74 1.90 14.27
C LYS A 74 -9.06 1.13 13.15
N ASP A 75 -7.88 0.62 13.47
CA ASP A 75 -7.12 -0.27 12.58
C ASP A 75 -7.93 -1.52 12.23
N ALA A 76 -8.21 -1.71 10.94
CA ALA A 76 -8.78 -2.92 10.38
C ALA A 76 -7.69 -3.91 9.93
N PHE A 77 -6.51 -3.39 9.56
CA PHE A 77 -5.39 -4.16 9.05
C PHE A 77 -4.09 -3.37 9.17
N ILE A 78 -3.05 -4.02 9.66
CA ILE A 78 -1.66 -3.54 9.60
C ILE A 78 -0.79 -4.73 9.19
N ARG A 79 0.05 -4.53 8.19
CA ARG A 79 1.02 -5.53 7.75
C ARG A 79 2.31 -4.89 7.28
N HIS A 80 3.41 -5.40 7.79
CA HIS A 80 4.76 -5.06 7.37
C HIS A 80 5.33 -6.15 6.47
N GLU A 81 5.96 -5.77 5.36
CA GLU A 81 6.69 -6.64 4.46
C GLU A 81 8.13 -6.12 4.26
N MET A 82 9.05 -7.07 4.13
CA MET A 82 10.44 -6.80 3.75
C MET A 82 10.73 -7.52 2.44
N ILE A 83 11.00 -6.76 1.38
CA ILE A 83 11.19 -7.28 0.02
C ILE A 83 12.53 -6.83 -0.56
N SER A 84 13.09 -7.64 -1.46
CA SER A 84 14.29 -7.28 -2.23
C SER A 84 13.97 -6.74 -3.62
N ASN A 85 12.73 -6.89 -4.10
CA ASN A 85 12.27 -6.42 -5.40
C ASN A 85 10.74 -6.28 -5.41
N LEU A 86 10.21 -5.45 -6.31
CA LEU A 86 8.77 -5.12 -6.39
C LEU A 86 7.91 -6.23 -7.01
N ASP A 87 8.52 -7.25 -7.62
CA ASP A 87 7.83 -8.41 -8.18
C ASP A 87 7.73 -9.57 -7.17
N ALA A 88 8.11 -9.33 -5.91
CA ALA A 88 8.10 -10.35 -4.87
C ALA A 88 6.67 -10.87 -4.65
N PRO A 89 6.44 -12.20 -4.69
CA PRO A 89 5.10 -12.78 -4.46
C PRO A 89 4.46 -12.38 -3.11
N ALA A 90 5.29 -12.17 -2.09
CA ALA A 90 4.85 -11.69 -0.78
C ALA A 90 4.13 -10.33 -0.87
N LEU A 91 4.60 -9.45 -1.77
CA LEU A 91 4.03 -8.12 -1.96
C LEU A 91 2.64 -8.18 -2.59
N GLU A 92 2.44 -9.03 -3.61
CA GLU A 92 1.13 -9.23 -4.22
C GLU A 92 0.14 -9.89 -3.24
N ILE A 93 0.60 -10.84 -2.42
CA ILE A 93 -0.22 -11.45 -1.37
C ILE A 93 -0.63 -10.42 -0.31
N ALA A 94 0.30 -9.56 0.13
CA ALA A 94 0.03 -8.50 1.08
C ALA A 94 -0.98 -7.48 0.50
N PHE A 95 -0.80 -7.09 -0.75
CA PHE A 95 -1.72 -6.21 -1.46
C PHE A 95 -3.12 -6.82 -1.62
N GLY A 96 -3.23 -8.12 -1.92
CA GLY A 96 -4.51 -8.81 -1.98
C GLY A 96 -5.28 -8.77 -0.64
N LYS A 97 -4.57 -9.00 0.47
CA LYS A 97 -5.16 -8.91 1.83
C LYS A 97 -5.53 -7.48 2.20
N PHE A 98 -4.69 -6.52 1.84
CA PHE A 98 -4.99 -5.08 1.97
C PHE A 98 -6.28 -4.73 1.23
N LEU A 99 -6.45 -5.15 -0.03
CA LEU A 99 -7.67 -4.89 -0.79
C LEU A 99 -8.91 -5.56 -0.18
N GLN A 100 -8.80 -6.81 0.26
CA GLN A 100 -9.90 -7.49 0.95
C GLN A 100 -10.35 -6.68 2.17
N LYS A 101 -9.39 -6.13 2.92
CA LYS A 101 -9.67 -5.30 4.10
C LYS A 101 -10.19 -3.91 3.76
N MET A 102 -9.74 -3.30 2.68
CA MET A 102 -10.34 -2.05 2.17
C MET A 102 -11.83 -2.26 1.82
N MET A 103 -12.20 -3.41 1.27
CA MET A 103 -13.58 -3.70 0.88
C MET A 103 -14.46 -4.11 2.07
N ARG A 104 -13.88 -4.85 3.03
CA ARG A 104 -14.60 -5.48 4.14
C ARG A 104 -13.76 -5.43 5.40
N PRO A 105 -13.62 -4.26 6.04
CA PRO A 105 -12.67 -4.09 7.13
C PRO A 105 -13.01 -4.94 8.36
N ASP A 106 -14.29 -5.28 8.56
CA ASP A 106 -14.78 -6.07 9.69
C ASP A 106 -14.66 -7.59 9.50
N GLU A 107 -14.34 -8.08 8.29
CA GLU A 107 -14.21 -9.53 8.05
C GLU A 107 -12.83 -10.06 8.47
N PRO A 108 -12.73 -11.30 8.98
CA PRO A 108 -11.43 -11.92 9.25
C PRO A 108 -10.65 -12.23 7.95
N ILE A 109 -9.31 -12.30 8.05
CA ILE A 109 -8.38 -12.65 6.95
C ILE A 109 -7.98 -14.12 7.05
#